data_AF-A0A8T2QWR5-F1
#
_entry.id   AF-A0A8T2QWR5-F1
#
_cell.length_a   1.000
_cell.length_b   1.000
_cell.length_c   1.000
_cell.angle_alpha   90.00
_cell.angle_beta   90.00
_cell.angle_gamma   90.00
#
_symmetry.space_group_name_H-M   'P 1'
#
loop_
_entity.id
_entity.type
_entity.pdbx_description
1 polymer ?
#
loop_
_entity_poly.entity_id
_entity_poly.type
_entity_poly.pdbx_seq_one_letter_code
_entity_poly.pdbx_strand_id
1 'polypeptide(L)'
;MTSSYTTSSTASVKRVYACEPTMCDVCNQSLTSRHACQSSGTMECMILKFKFILDALVHSSKCRLSSCNENRLCRGMKDLFRHGSLCEQKASGGCSFCRTMWLLLGVHAKLCKQEICFVPRCREVKIHLQRKESTRDSISGSAASET
;
A
#
# COMPACT_ATOMS: atom_id res chain seq x y z
N MET A 1 28.82 -9.86 57.65
CA MET A 1 27.75 -10.63 58.29
C MET A 1 26.57 -9.67 58.44
N THR A 2 25.49 -9.71 57.66
CA THR A 2 24.71 -10.82 57.15
C THR A 2 24.20 -10.52 55.73
N SER A 3 24.28 -11.53 54.87
CA SER A 3 23.60 -11.56 53.58
C SER A 3 22.13 -11.87 53.80
N SER A 4 21.25 -11.17 53.08
CA SER A 4 19.86 -11.59 52.89
C SER A 4 19.56 -11.51 51.40
N TYR A 5 19.71 -12.65 50.73
CA TYR A 5 19.20 -12.89 49.39
C TYR A 5 17.72 -13.23 49.49
N THR A 6 16.88 -12.54 48.71
CA THR A 6 15.53 -13.00 48.39
C THR A 6 15.37 -13.01 46.88
N THR A 7 15.60 -14.18 46.30
CA THR A 7 15.08 -14.56 45.00
C THR A 7 13.56 -14.67 45.08
N SER A 8 12.82 -13.96 44.23
CA SER A 8 11.59 -14.47 43.63
C SER A 8 11.05 -13.59 42.50
N SER A 9 10.75 -14.29 41.40
CA SER A 9 9.70 -14.02 40.42
C SER A 9 9.90 -12.88 39.42
N THR A 10 10.26 -13.36 38.22
CA THR A 10 9.93 -12.84 36.90
C THR A 10 8.60 -12.07 36.85
N ALA A 11 8.65 -10.76 37.05
CA ALA A 11 7.65 -9.84 36.55
C ALA A 11 8.29 -9.09 35.40
N SER A 12 8.04 -9.56 34.17
CA SER A 12 8.34 -8.82 32.95
C SER A 12 7.82 -7.40 33.13
N VAL A 13 8.75 -6.46 33.33
CA VAL A 13 8.47 -5.04 33.33
C VAL A 13 7.85 -4.74 31.98
N LYS A 14 6.51 -4.69 31.91
CA LYS A 14 5.80 -4.03 30.83
C LYS A 14 6.18 -2.58 30.94
N ARG A 15 7.31 -2.21 30.33
CA ARG A 15 7.56 -0.82 29.98
C ARG A 15 6.43 -0.46 29.03
N VAL A 16 5.41 0.16 29.60
CA VAL A 16 4.52 1.06 28.89
C VAL A 16 5.42 2.16 28.40
N TYR A 17 6.04 1.95 27.23
CA TYR A 17 6.64 3.03 26.49
C TYR A 17 5.49 3.99 26.21
N ALA A 18 5.52 5.14 26.85
CA ALA A 18 4.68 6.28 26.51
C ALA A 18 4.89 6.55 25.02
N CYS A 19 3.94 6.06 24.22
CA CYS A 19 3.95 6.24 22.78
C CYS A 19 3.42 7.64 22.50
N GLU A 20 4.32 8.62 22.45
CA GLU A 20 4.17 9.76 21.54
C GLU A 20 4.57 9.31 20.12
N PRO A 21 3.75 8.47 19.47
CA PRO A 21 3.37 8.80 18.10
C PRO A 21 1.86 8.68 17.94
N THR A 22 1.24 9.75 17.46
CA THR A 22 -0.20 9.89 17.16
C THR A 22 -0.87 8.73 16.37
N MET A 23 -0.13 7.79 15.77
CA MET A 23 -0.67 6.74 14.89
C MET A 23 0.08 5.41 15.03
N CYS A 24 -0.62 4.31 14.75
CA CYS A 24 -0.06 2.95 14.76
C CYS A 24 0.66 2.61 13.44
N ASP A 25 1.94 2.22 13.47
CA ASP A 25 2.70 1.81 12.26
C ASP A 25 2.17 0.53 11.59
N VAL A 26 1.29 -0.20 12.29
CA VAL A 26 0.69 -1.46 11.83
C VAL A 26 -0.63 -1.25 11.08
N CYS A 27 -1.44 -0.25 11.43
CA CYS A 27 -2.72 -0.02 10.75
C CYS A 27 -2.92 1.42 10.26
N ASN A 28 -1.95 2.30 10.50
CA ASN A 28 -1.98 3.74 10.20
C ASN A 28 -3.29 4.42 10.64
N GLN A 29 -3.84 4.00 11.78
CA GLN A 29 -5.00 4.62 12.44
C GLN A 29 -4.54 5.51 13.60
N SER A 30 -5.31 6.56 13.87
CA SER A 30 -5.08 7.49 14.99
C SER A 30 -5.14 6.76 16.33
N LEU A 31 -4.12 6.91 17.18
CA LEU A 31 -4.04 6.29 18.52
C LEU A 31 -4.90 7.00 19.58
N THR A 32 -5.83 7.88 19.17
CA THR A 32 -6.82 8.54 20.06
C THR A 32 -7.70 7.54 20.82
N SER A 33 -7.80 6.31 20.33
CA SER A 33 -8.35 5.18 21.07
C SER A 33 -7.22 4.21 21.39
N ARG A 34 -6.96 3.98 22.68
CA ARG A 34 -6.15 2.84 23.16
C ARG A 34 -6.70 1.57 22.49
N HIS A 35 -6.03 1.07 21.46
CA HIS A 35 -6.35 -0.22 20.87
C HIS A 35 -5.18 -1.17 21.11
N ALA A 36 -5.49 -2.39 21.51
CA ALA A 36 -4.51 -3.44 21.55
C ALA A 36 -4.34 -3.91 20.09
N CYS A 37 -3.27 -3.48 19.42
CA CYS A 37 -2.88 -4.07 18.14
C CYS A 37 -2.37 -5.50 18.41
N GLN A 38 -3.28 -6.43 18.68
CA GLN A 38 -2.97 -7.84 18.99
C GLN A 38 -2.71 -8.67 17.73
N SER A 39 -2.74 -8.07 16.54
CA SER A 39 -2.70 -8.79 15.28
C SER A 39 -1.34 -8.68 14.62
N SER A 40 -0.31 -9.17 15.29
CA SER A 40 0.96 -9.51 14.65
C SER A 40 0.70 -10.68 13.67
N GLY A 41 0.29 -10.37 12.44
CA GLY A 41 0.28 -11.32 11.32
C GLY A 41 -1.07 -11.69 10.69
N THR A 42 -2.20 -11.06 11.04
CA THR A 42 -3.49 -11.42 10.43
C THR A 42 -3.68 -10.75 9.06
N MET A 43 -4.35 -11.44 8.13
CA MET A 43 -4.72 -10.94 6.80
C MET A 43 -5.45 -9.58 6.86
N GLU A 44 -6.20 -9.34 7.92
CA GLU A 44 -6.95 -8.11 8.15
C GLU A 44 -6.05 -6.87 8.23
N CYS A 45 -4.92 -6.96 8.95
CA CYS A 45 -3.95 -5.87 9.00
C CYS A 45 -3.35 -5.59 7.61
N MET A 46 -3.03 -6.64 6.85
CA MET A 46 -2.52 -6.49 5.48
C MET A 46 -3.53 -5.79 4.57
N ILE A 47 -4.81 -6.16 4.68
CA ILE A 47 -5.90 -5.52 3.94
C ILE A 47 -6.01 -4.04 4.30
N LEU A 48 -5.97 -3.69 5.59
CA LEU A 48 -6.04 -2.30 6.04
C LEU A 48 -4.85 -1.47 5.52
N LYS A 49 -3.62 -1.99 5.62
CA LYS A 49 -2.44 -1.34 5.03
C LYS A 49 -2.59 -1.15 3.53
N PHE A 50 -3.09 -2.16 2.83
CA PHE A 50 -3.28 -2.11 1.39
C PHE A 50 -4.31 -1.05 0.98
N LYS A 51 -5.45 -0.99 1.68
CA LYS A 51 -6.47 0.04 1.46
C LYS A 51 -5.92 1.44 1.70
N PHE A 52 -5.14 1.63 2.77
CA PHE A 52 -4.49 2.90 3.06
C PHE A 52 -3.54 3.35 1.95
N ILE A 53 -2.74 2.44 1.39
CA ILE A 53 -1.85 2.73 0.26
C ILE A 53 -2.64 3.16 -0.98
N LEU A 54 -3.73 2.45 -1.31
CA LEU A 54 -4.57 2.81 -2.46
C LEU A 54 -5.27 4.16 -2.27
N ASP A 55 -5.72 4.47 -1.05
CA ASP A 55 -6.29 5.77 -0.73
C ASP A 55 -5.25 6.89 -0.91
N ALA A 56 -4.01 6.66 -0.45
CA ALA A 56 -2.91 7.61 -0.64
C ALA A 56 -2.61 7.89 -2.13
N LEU A 57 -2.76 6.90 -3.03
CA LEU A 57 -2.63 7.13 -4.48
C LEU A 57 -3.70 8.11 -4.99
N VAL A 58 -4.95 7.92 -4.58
CA VAL A 58 -6.06 8.79 -5.00
C VAL A 58 -5.90 10.19 -4.40
N HIS A 59 -5.58 10.28 -3.11
CA HIS A 59 -5.35 11.54 -2.42
C HIS A 59 -4.20 12.31 -3.08
N SER A 60 -3.02 11.70 -3.24
CA SER A 60 -1.84 12.38 -3.79
C SER A 60 -2.04 12.88 -5.22
N SER A 61 -2.90 12.21 -5.99
CA SER A 61 -3.25 12.61 -7.35
C SER A 61 -4.13 13.88 -7.41
N LYS A 62 -4.91 14.14 -6.37
CA LYS A 62 -5.78 15.33 -6.25
C LYS A 62 -5.15 16.45 -5.41
N CYS A 63 -4.28 16.07 -4.47
CA CYS A 63 -3.69 16.98 -3.52
C CYS A 63 -2.65 17.89 -4.18
N ARG A 64 -2.82 19.21 -4.06
CA ARG A 64 -1.90 20.21 -4.62
C ARG A 64 -0.88 20.75 -3.60
N LEU A 65 -1.03 20.40 -2.33
CA LEU A 65 -0.15 20.88 -1.26
C LEU A 65 1.26 20.29 -1.39
N SER A 66 2.29 21.12 -1.25
CA SER A 66 3.70 20.70 -1.22
C SER A 66 4.02 19.90 0.05
N SER A 67 3.52 20.37 1.20
CA SER A 67 3.58 19.71 2.50
C SER A 67 2.17 19.35 2.97
N CYS A 68 1.71 18.14 2.64
CA CYS A 68 0.44 17.61 3.12
C CYS A 68 0.64 16.90 4.46
N ASN A 69 -0.06 17.36 5.51
CA ASN A 69 -0.02 16.74 6.84
C ASN A 69 -1.16 15.74 7.08
N GLU A 70 -2.20 15.76 6.24
CA GLU A 70 -3.38 14.88 6.37
C GLU A 70 -3.07 13.43 5.99
N ASN A 71 -2.24 13.23 4.95
CA ASN A 71 -1.85 11.91 4.49
C ASN A 71 -0.32 11.82 4.42
N ARG A 72 0.28 11.07 5.36
CA ARG A 72 1.75 10.94 5.49
C ARG A 72 2.41 10.31 4.26
N LEU A 73 1.71 9.45 3.52
CA LEU A 73 2.22 8.85 2.29
C LEU A 73 2.09 9.78 1.08
N CYS A 74 1.37 10.90 1.19
CA CYS A 74 1.13 11.82 0.08
C CYS A 74 2.42 12.25 -0.61
N ARG A 75 3.44 12.66 0.17
CA ARG A 75 4.75 13.06 -0.37
C ARG A 75 5.42 11.91 -1.12
N GLY A 76 5.48 10.73 -0.50
CA GLY A 76 6.08 9.54 -1.13
C GLY A 76 5.37 9.10 -2.40
N MET A 77 4.04 9.18 -2.43
CA MET A 77 3.24 8.87 -3.64
C MET A 77 3.46 9.90 -4.75
N LYS A 78 3.56 11.18 -4.42
CA LYS A 78 3.92 12.24 -5.38
C LYS A 78 5.32 12.02 -5.96
N ASP A 79 6.27 11.68 -5.11
CA ASP A 79 7.64 11.37 -5.55
C ASP A 79 7.66 10.14 -6.46
N LEU A 80 6.86 9.11 -6.16
CA LEU A 80 6.71 7.92 -7.00
C LEU A 80 6.16 8.25 -8.40
N PHE A 81 5.12 9.11 -8.48
CA PHE A 81 4.59 9.57 -9.76
C PHE A 81 5.60 10.42 -10.54
N ARG A 82 6.30 11.34 -9.87
CA ARG A 82 7.35 12.16 -10.50
C ARG A 82 8.46 11.26 -11.05
N HIS A 83 8.90 10.28 -10.27
CA HIS A 83 9.88 9.30 -10.70
C HIS A 83 9.41 8.55 -11.94
N GLY A 84 8.18 8.03 -11.95
CA GLY A 84 7.63 7.29 -13.10
C GLY A 84 7.51 8.09 -14.40
N SER A 85 7.50 9.42 -14.31
CA SER A 85 7.51 10.33 -15.47
C SER A 85 8.92 10.65 -15.98
N LEU A 86 9.93 10.59 -15.11
CA LEU A 86 11.32 10.95 -15.43
C LEU A 86 12.24 9.73 -15.59
N CYS A 87 11.82 8.54 -15.18
CA CYS A 87 12.67 7.35 -15.17
C CYS A 87 12.80 6.72 -16.57
N GLU A 88 14.02 6.78 -17.12
CA GLU A 88 14.37 6.20 -18.42
C GLU A 88 14.55 4.67 -18.37
N GLN A 89 14.93 4.13 -17.20
CA GLN A 89 15.11 2.69 -16.94
C GLN A 89 13.79 1.91 -16.84
N LYS A 90 12.67 2.55 -17.15
CA LYS A 90 11.34 1.95 -17.13
C LYS A 90 11.16 0.90 -18.23
N ALA A 91 11.69 1.15 -19.42
CA ALA A 91 11.53 0.25 -20.58
C ALA A 91 12.29 -1.08 -20.42
N SER A 92 13.43 -1.06 -19.72
CA SER A 92 14.26 -2.22 -19.44
C SER A 92 13.78 -3.04 -18.22
N GLY A 93 12.80 -2.55 -17.47
CA GLY A 93 12.27 -3.24 -16.28
C GLY A 93 13.25 -3.26 -15.07
N GLY A 94 14.35 -2.51 -15.13
CA GLY A 94 15.41 -2.51 -14.10
C GLY A 94 15.09 -1.73 -12.83
N CYS A 95 14.15 -0.78 -12.87
CA CYS A 95 13.89 0.11 -11.73
C CYS A 95 12.84 -0.43 -10.73
N SER A 96 13.24 -0.59 -9.47
CA SER A 96 12.37 -1.04 -8.38
C SER A 96 11.19 -0.10 -8.10
N PHE A 97 11.41 1.22 -8.11
CA PHE A 97 10.36 2.21 -7.90
C PHE A 97 9.30 2.15 -9.01
N CYS A 98 9.73 2.03 -10.27
CA CYS A 98 8.81 1.84 -11.38
C CYS A 98 8.00 0.54 -11.22
N ARG A 99 8.62 -0.59 -10.86
CA ARG A 99 7.89 -1.85 -10.61
C ARG A 99 6.81 -1.67 -9.54
N THR A 100 7.15 -1.04 -8.42
CA THR A 100 6.19 -0.76 -7.34
C THR A 100 5.06 0.15 -7.82
N MET A 101 5.39 1.23 -8.55
CA MET A 101 4.39 2.14 -9.11
C MET A 101 3.41 1.41 -10.04
N TRP A 102 3.92 0.62 -10.98
CA TRP A 102 3.07 -0.12 -11.94
C TRP A 102 2.22 -1.18 -11.25
N LEU A 103 2.75 -1.85 -10.22
CA LEU A 103 1.97 -2.78 -9.41
C LEU A 103 0.79 -2.09 -8.74
N LEU A 104 1.04 -0.97 -8.05
CA LEU A 104 0.01 -0.19 -7.38
C LEU A 104 -1.05 0.35 -8.35
N LEU A 105 -0.61 0.91 -9.48
CA LEU A 105 -1.51 1.38 -10.54
C LEU A 105 -2.32 0.24 -11.16
N GLY A 106 -1.71 -0.94 -11.34
CA GLY A 106 -2.38 -2.14 -11.84
C GLY A 106 -3.52 -2.59 -10.94
N VAL A 107 -3.28 -2.65 -9.62
CA VAL A 107 -4.35 -3.00 -8.68
C VAL A 107 -5.42 -1.92 -8.63
N HIS A 108 -5.04 -0.64 -8.57
CA HIS A 108 -6.00 0.45 -8.64
C HIS A 108 -6.87 0.37 -9.89
N ALA A 109 -6.28 0.20 -11.08
CA ALA A 109 -7.00 0.15 -12.35
C ALA A 109 -8.02 -1.00 -12.42
N LYS A 110 -7.71 -2.17 -11.84
CA LYS A 110 -8.66 -3.29 -11.74
C LYS A 110 -9.87 -2.97 -10.88
N LEU A 111 -9.68 -2.21 -9.81
CA LEU A 111 -10.75 -1.84 -8.86
C LEU A 111 -11.48 -0.54 -9.26
N CYS A 112 -10.86 0.29 -10.11
CA CYS A 112 -11.33 1.62 -10.45
C CYS A 112 -12.47 1.57 -11.48
N LYS A 113 -13.68 1.94 -11.03
CA LYS A 113 -14.89 2.05 -11.86
C LYS A 113 -15.15 3.46 -12.39
N GLN A 114 -14.26 4.42 -12.12
CA GLN A 114 -14.42 5.79 -12.58
C GLN A 114 -14.02 5.90 -14.06
N GLU A 115 -14.87 6.58 -14.84
CA GLU A 115 -14.58 6.93 -16.25
C GLU A 115 -13.47 7.99 -16.33
N ILE A 116 -13.57 9.02 -15.48
CA ILE A 116 -12.56 10.08 -15.33
C ILE A 116 -11.84 9.88 -14.00
N CYS A 117 -10.70 9.20 -14.03
CA CYS A 117 -9.85 9.00 -12.86
C CYS A 117 -8.68 10.00 -12.84
N PHE A 118 -8.47 10.67 -11.70
CA PHE A 118 -7.37 11.62 -11.50
C PHE A 118 -6.02 10.94 -11.27
N VAL A 119 -6.00 9.64 -10.98
CA VAL A 119 -4.76 8.89 -10.76
C VAL A 119 -3.97 8.83 -12.07
N PRO A 120 -2.71 9.33 -12.09
CA PRO A 120 -1.87 9.32 -13.27
C PRO A 120 -1.80 7.94 -13.89
N ARG A 121 -1.93 7.86 -15.22
CA ARG A 121 -1.79 6.63 -16.02
C ARG A 121 -2.82 5.53 -15.72
N CYS A 122 -3.81 5.75 -14.84
CA CYS A 122 -4.87 4.77 -14.57
C CYS A 122 -5.59 4.32 -15.86
N ARG A 123 -5.90 5.27 -16.76
CA ARG A 123 -6.56 4.99 -18.04
C ARG A 123 -5.70 4.12 -18.96
N GLU A 124 -4.42 4.45 -19.10
CA GLU A 124 -3.46 3.67 -19.90
C GLU A 124 -3.36 2.23 -19.38
N VAL A 125 -3.26 2.06 -18.06
CA VAL A 125 -3.18 0.75 -17.42
C VAL A 125 -4.48 -0.04 -17.62
N LYS A 126 -5.65 0.59 -17.49
CA LYS A 126 -6.95 -0.06 -17.73
C LYS A 126 -7.05 -0.60 -19.17
N ILE A 127 -6.65 0.21 -20.16
CA ILE A 127 -6.62 -0.21 -21.57
C ILE A 127 -5.66 -1.39 -21.77
N HIS A 128 -4.47 -1.33 -21.18
CA HIS A 128 -3.48 -2.42 -21.27
C HIS A 128 -4.00 -3.74 -20.67
N LEU A 129 -4.68 -3.67 -19.53
CA LEU A 129 -5.30 -4.83 -18.89
C LEU A 129 -6.41 -5.42 -19.76
N GLN A 130 -7.26 -4.58 -20.36
CA GLN A 130 -8.34 -5.03 -21.25
C GLN A 130 -7.79 -5.76 -22.49
N ARG A 131 -6.77 -5.20 -23.16
CA ARG A 131 -6.12 -5.86 -24.32
C ARG A 131 -5.55 -7.23 -23.98
N LYS A 132 -4.94 -7.36 -22.79
CA LYS A 132 -4.38 -8.63 -22.31
C LYS A 132 -5.44 -9.70 -22.10
N GLU A 133 -6.60 -9.33 -21.56
CA GLU A 133 -7.68 -10.29 -21.35
C GLU A 133 -8.28 -10.76 -22.68
N SER A 134 -8.54 -9.84 -23.62
CA SER A 134 -9.03 -10.19 -24.96
C SER A 134 -8.10 -11.14 -25.74
N THR A 135 -6.79 -11.06 -25.48
CA THR A 135 -5.80 -11.99 -26.07
C THR A 135 -5.90 -13.39 -25.44
N ARG A 136 -6.24 -13.50 -24.15
CA ARG A 136 -6.41 -14.79 -23.46
C ARG A 136 -7.69 -15.48 -23.90
N ASP A 137 -8.78 -14.74 -24.03
CA ASP A 137 -10.08 -15.27 -24.43
C ASP A 137 -10.06 -15.86 -25.86
N SER A 138 -9.30 -15.23 -26.76
CA SER A 138 -9.10 -15.70 -28.13
C SER A 138 -8.37 -17.05 -28.22
N ILE A 139 -7.51 -17.36 -27.24
CA ILE A 139 -6.76 -18.64 -27.19
C ILE A 139 -7.63 -19.75 -26.59
N SER A 140 -8.53 -19.44 -25.65
CA SER A 140 -9.46 -20.40 -25.05
C SER A 140 -10.69 -20.72 -25.91
N GLY A 141 -11.02 -19.88 -26.91
CA GLY A 141 -12.18 -20.07 -27.79
C GLY A 141 -11.98 -21.05 -28.97
N SER A 142 -10.75 -21.50 -29.23
CA SER A 142 -10.43 -22.40 -30.36
C SER A 142 -10.43 -23.90 -30.01
N ALA A 143 -10.87 -24.29 -28.81
CA ALA A 143 -10.85 -25.68 -28.34
C ALA A 143 -12.25 -26.34 -28.21
N ALA A 144 -13.31 -25.72 -28.74
CA ALA A 144 -14.69 -26.17 -28.55
C ALA A 144 -15.48 -26.34 -29.85
N SER A 145 -14.89 -26.94 -30.89
CA SER A 145 -15.63 -27.36 -32.08
C SER A 145 -14.97 -28.56 -32.77
N GLU A 146 -15.07 -29.74 -32.15
CA GLU A 146 -14.88 -31.05 -32.79
C GLU A 146 -15.62 -32.10 -31.93
N THR A 147 -16.79 -32.54 -32.43
CA THR A 147 -17.51 -33.83 -32.30
C THR A 147 -19.01 -33.63 -32.29
#